data_AF-A0A1V4YCF9-F1
#
_entry.id   AF-A0A1V4YCF9-F1
#
_cell.length_a   1.000
_cell.length_b   1.000
_cell.length_c   1.000
_cell.angle_alpha   90.00
_cell.angle_beta   90.00
_cell.angle_gamma   90.00
#
_symmetry.space_group_name_H-M   'P 1'
#
loop_
_entity.id
_entity.type
_entity.pdbx_description
1 polymer ?
#
loop_
_entity_poly.entity_id
_entity_poly.type
_entity_poly.pdbx_seq_one_letter_code
_entity_poly.pdbx_strand_id
1 'polypeptide(L)'
;MANRGRSDPYTPWKALIPQNVQNPFNRKLDPENVEELILDTDMIIIATGSQADDLLYYRLLQEKAADEIYSAGDAKEPGRVWEAINGANEIARNI
;
A
#
# COMPACT_ATOMS: atom_id res chain seq x y z
N MET A 1 17.33 8.48 1.13
CA MET A 1 18.08 9.71 1.37
C MET A 1 17.14 10.74 2.00
N ALA A 2 17.56 11.46 3.03
CA ALA A 2 16.73 12.43 3.72
C ALA A 2 17.16 13.86 3.40
N ASN A 3 16.28 14.84 3.61
CA ASN A 3 16.60 16.24 3.41
C ASN A 3 17.65 16.73 4.44
N ARG A 4 18.71 17.40 3.97
CA ARG A 4 19.81 17.89 4.84
C ARG A 4 19.41 19.02 5.79
N GLY A 5 18.33 19.75 5.49
CA GLY A 5 17.86 20.90 6.26
C GLY A 5 16.91 20.57 7.41
N ARG A 6 16.70 19.29 7.74
CA ARG A 6 15.83 18.87 8.85
C ARG A 6 16.56 18.99 10.19
N SER A 7 15.83 19.31 11.25
CA SER A 7 16.40 19.48 12.60
C SER A 7 16.59 18.18 13.39
N ASP A 8 15.74 17.17 13.19
CA ASP A 8 15.81 15.90 13.92
C ASP A 8 15.40 14.71 13.02
N PRO A 9 16.22 13.63 12.95
CA PRO A 9 15.87 12.40 12.26
C PRO A 9 14.65 11.66 12.78
N TYR A 10 14.36 11.76 14.07
CA TYR A 10 13.40 10.91 14.77
C TYR A 10 12.02 11.55 14.92
N THR A 11 11.86 12.80 14.49
CA THR A 11 10.56 13.48 14.46
C THR A 11 9.75 12.96 13.27
N PRO A 12 8.70 12.12 13.47
CA PRO A 12 7.85 11.74 12.37
C PRO A 12 7.08 12.96 11.87
N TRP A 13 6.79 12.93 10.57
CA TRP A 13 5.94 13.91 9.93
C TRP A 13 4.49 13.76 10.37
N LYS A 14 3.88 14.83 10.90
CA LYS A 14 2.42 14.88 11.06
C LYS A 14 1.87 16.24 10.65
N ALA A 15 1.06 16.22 9.60
CA ALA A 15 0.20 17.35 9.29
C ALA A 15 -1.21 16.84 9.05
N LEU A 16 -2.10 17.17 9.98
CA LEU A 16 -3.54 17.12 9.73
C LEU A 16 -3.88 18.41 8.99
N ILE A 17 -3.72 18.41 7.66
CA ILE A 17 -3.98 19.60 6.83
C ILE A 17 -5.45 19.59 6.40
N PRO A 18 -6.26 20.58 6.81
CA PRO A 18 -7.62 20.75 6.31
C PRO A 18 -7.61 21.03 4.80
N GLN A 19 -8.68 20.65 4.09
CA GLN A 19 -8.75 20.71 2.62
C GLN A 19 -8.51 22.11 2.01
N ASN A 20 -8.68 23.18 2.79
CA ASN A 20 -8.49 24.56 2.35
C ASN A 20 -7.05 25.10 2.52
N VAL A 21 -6.10 24.29 3.03
CA VAL A 21 -4.73 24.72 3.27
C VAL A 21 -3.80 24.14 2.22
N GLN A 22 -3.07 25.02 1.52
CA GLN A 22 -2.07 24.63 0.53
C GLN A 22 -0.99 23.80 1.23
N ASN A 23 -0.86 22.52 0.86
CA ASN A 23 0.06 21.59 1.50
C ASN A 23 1.52 22.09 1.33
N PRO A 24 2.20 22.57 2.39
CA PRO A 24 3.56 23.10 2.30
C PRO A 24 4.58 22.00 1.97
N PHE A 25 4.14 20.75 1.95
CA PHE A 25 4.93 19.56 1.76
C PHE A 25 4.71 18.89 0.41
N ASN A 26 3.91 19.51 -0.47
CA ASN A 26 3.81 19.15 -1.88
C ASN A 26 5.03 19.61 -2.69
N ARG A 27 6.11 20.04 -2.03
CA ARG A 27 7.37 20.41 -2.69
C ARG A 27 8.05 19.13 -3.15
N LYS A 28 8.41 19.09 -4.44
CA LYS A 28 9.25 18.02 -4.98
C LYS A 28 10.56 17.96 -4.18
N LEU A 29 10.97 16.74 -3.84
CA LEU A 29 12.27 16.51 -3.21
C LEU A 29 13.37 17.04 -4.16
N ASP A 30 14.29 17.83 -3.62
CA ASP A 30 15.47 18.29 -4.34
C ASP A 30 16.54 17.18 -4.28
N PRO A 31 16.86 16.52 -5.41
CA PRO A 31 17.80 15.41 -5.44
C PRO A 31 19.23 15.82 -5.06
N GLU A 32 19.59 17.10 -5.18
CA GLU A 32 20.92 17.61 -4.79
C GLU A 32 21.01 17.89 -3.28
N ASN A 33 19.87 17.94 -2.59
CA ASN A 33 19.76 18.26 -1.17
C ASN A 33 19.34 17.05 -0.33
N VAL A 34 20.08 15.96 -0.49
CA VAL A 34 19.83 14.72 0.24
C VAL A 34 21.09 14.17 0.90
N GLU A 35 20.90 13.41 1.98
CA GLU A 35 21.96 12.70 2.71
C GLU A 35 21.58 11.23 2.95
N GLU A 36 22.60 10.38 3.07
CA GLU A 36 22.46 9.02 3.61
C GLU A 36 22.40 9.09 5.13
N LEU A 37 21.57 8.23 5.73
CA LEU A 37 21.36 8.18 7.16
C LEU A 37 21.66 6.79 7.67
N ILE A 38 22.36 6.74 8.80
CA ILE A 38 22.50 5.55 9.62
C ILE A 38 21.64 5.78 10.85
N LEU A 39 20.63 4.94 11.03
CA LEU A 39 19.72 4.98 12.18
C LEU A 39 20.03 3.78 13.08
N ASP A 40 20.38 4.04 14.33
CA ASP A 40 20.56 3.01 15.35
C ASP A 40 19.19 2.60 15.91
N THR A 41 18.80 1.33 15.77
CA THR A 41 17.48 0.84 16.19
C THR A 41 17.52 -0.63 16.56
N ASP A 42 16.70 -1.02 17.53
CA ASP A 42 16.53 -2.41 17.93
C ASP A 42 15.64 -3.20 16.95
N MET A 43 14.77 -2.50 16.20
CA MET A 43 13.80 -3.12 15.31
C MET A 43 13.48 -2.25 14.08
N ILE A 44 13.20 -2.91 12.97
CA ILE A 44 12.72 -2.29 11.73
C ILE A 44 11.35 -2.88 11.39
N ILE A 45 10.36 -2.02 11.19
CA ILE A 45 9.02 -2.40 10.69
C ILE A 45 8.90 -1.95 9.24
N ILE A 46 8.69 -2.90 8.34
CA ILE A 46 8.48 -2.63 6.92
C ILE A 46 6.97 -2.66 6.64
N ALA A 47 6.37 -1.49 6.44
CA ALA A 47 4.94 -1.32 6.13
C ALA A 47 4.75 -0.71 4.74
N THR A 48 5.38 -1.30 3.72
CA THR A 48 5.46 -0.76 2.35
C THR A 48 4.27 -1.11 1.45
N GLY A 49 3.24 -1.75 1.99
CA GLY A 49 2.06 -2.17 1.24
C GLY A 49 1.79 -3.66 1.37
N SER A 50 1.03 -4.19 0.42
CA SER A 50 0.61 -5.60 0.37
C SER A 50 0.60 -6.11 -1.06
N GLN A 51 0.65 -7.43 -1.22
CA GLN A 51 0.58 -8.13 -2.50
C GLN A 51 -0.49 -9.21 -2.39
N ALA A 52 -1.24 -9.43 -3.47
CA ALA A 52 -2.24 -10.49 -3.52
C ALA A 52 -1.58 -11.87 -3.35
N ASP A 53 -2.21 -12.76 -2.58
CA ASP A 53 -1.93 -14.20 -2.62
C ASP A 53 -2.96 -14.88 -3.54
N ASP A 54 -2.63 -14.93 -4.82
CA ASP A 54 -3.48 -15.42 -5.91
C ASP A 54 -3.06 -16.82 -6.42
N LEU A 55 -2.12 -17.47 -5.72
CA LEU A 55 -1.49 -18.71 -6.18
C LEU A 55 -2.51 -19.84 -6.36
N LEU A 56 -3.41 -20.01 -5.39
CA LEU A 56 -4.45 -21.05 -5.46
C LEU A 56 -5.38 -20.82 -6.65
N TYR A 57 -5.79 -19.57 -6.88
CA TYR A 57 -6.66 -19.20 -7.98
C TYR A 57 -6.05 -19.63 -9.33
N TYR A 58 -4.79 -19.27 -9.57
CA TYR A 58 -4.12 -19.64 -10.82
C TYR A 58 -3.85 -21.14 -10.96
N ARG A 59 -3.62 -21.87 -9.85
CA ARG A 59 -3.51 -23.34 -9.89
C ARG A 59 -4.83 -24.01 -10.30
N LEU A 60 -5.94 -23.59 -9.71
CA LEU A 60 -7.26 -24.13 -10.04
C LEU A 60 -7.64 -23.86 -11.50
N LEU A 61 -7.26 -22.69 -12.05
CA LEU A 61 -7.40 -22.39 -13.47
C LEU A 61 -6.58 -23.33 -14.36
N GLN A 62 -5.33 -23.61 -13.99
CA GLN A 62 -4.46 -24.53 -14.73
C GLN A 62 -5.01 -25.96 -14.73
N GLU A 63 -5.54 -26.42 -13.60
CA GLU A 63 -6.10 -27.77 -13.43
C GLU A 63 -7.50 -27.91 -14.02
N LYS A 64 -8.15 -26.80 -14.43
CA LYS A 64 -9.55 -26.76 -14.85
C LYS A 64 -10.46 -27.42 -13.80
N ALA A 65 -10.27 -27.06 -12.54
CA ALA A 65 -10.92 -27.71 -11.40
C ALA A 65 -12.47 -27.54 -11.40
N ALA A 66 -12.99 -26.54 -12.09
CA ALA A 66 -14.42 -26.29 -12.30
C ALA A 66 -14.65 -25.49 -13.60
N ASP A 67 -15.91 -25.42 -14.07
CA ASP A 67 -16.30 -24.63 -15.25
C ASP A 67 -16.07 -23.13 -15.05
N GLU A 68 -16.29 -22.63 -13.82
CA GLU A 68 -16.08 -21.25 -13.44
C GLU A 68 -15.36 -21.17 -12.09
N ILE A 69 -14.35 -20.28 -12.01
CA ILE A 69 -13.55 -20.05 -10.80
C ILE A 69 -13.38 -18.53 -10.65
N TYR A 70 -13.71 -17.99 -9.48
CA TYR A 70 -13.62 -16.56 -9.17
C TYR A 70 -12.68 -16.32 -7.99
N SER A 71 -11.87 -15.27 -8.07
CA SER A 71 -11.08 -14.74 -6.94
C SER A 71 -11.74 -13.47 -6.41
N ALA A 72 -11.80 -13.32 -5.08
CA ALA A 72 -12.44 -12.20 -4.39
C ALA A 72 -11.59 -11.72 -3.21
N GLY A 73 -11.83 -10.47 -2.80
CA GLY A 73 -11.09 -9.85 -1.71
C GLY A 73 -9.61 -9.63 -2.03
N ASP A 74 -8.78 -9.66 -0.98
CA ASP A 74 -7.35 -9.34 -1.07
C ASP A 74 -6.55 -10.37 -1.90
N ALA A 75 -7.08 -11.58 -2.05
CA ALA A 75 -6.52 -12.60 -2.94
C ALA A 75 -6.66 -12.24 -4.43
N LYS A 76 -7.49 -11.25 -4.77
CA LYS A 76 -7.58 -10.66 -6.12
C LYS A 76 -6.81 -9.35 -6.19
N GLU A 77 -7.09 -8.45 -5.26
CA GLU A 77 -6.47 -7.13 -5.18
C GLU A 77 -6.52 -6.64 -3.73
N PRO A 78 -5.37 -6.49 -3.05
CA PRO A 78 -5.34 -6.00 -1.68
C PRO A 78 -5.93 -4.60 -1.58
N GLY A 79 -6.93 -4.44 -0.73
CA GLY A 79 -7.68 -3.19 -0.61
C GLY A 79 -8.04 -2.86 0.83
N ARG A 80 -8.98 -1.93 1.00
CA ARG A 80 -9.66 -1.80 2.29
C ARG A 80 -10.80 -2.81 2.31
N VAL A 81 -11.35 -2.99 3.50
CA VAL A 81 -12.48 -3.89 3.73
C VAL A 81 -13.67 -3.58 2.81
N TRP A 82 -13.88 -2.30 2.47
CA TRP A 82 -14.97 -1.88 1.58
C TRP A 82 -14.82 -2.42 0.16
N GLU A 83 -13.62 -2.38 -0.42
CA GLU A 83 -13.32 -2.90 -1.75
C GLU A 83 -13.50 -4.42 -1.78
N ALA A 84 -13.01 -5.13 -0.76
CA ALA A 84 -13.14 -6.58 -0.66
C ALA A 84 -14.62 -7.02 -0.62
N ILE A 85 -15.45 -6.35 0.20
CA ILE A 85 -16.87 -6.68 0.35
C ILE A 85 -17.64 -6.39 -0.94
N ASN A 86 -17.46 -5.21 -1.52
CA ASN A 86 -18.22 -4.84 -2.73
C ASN A 86 -17.81 -5.67 -3.94
N GLY A 87 -16.51 -5.96 -4.10
CA GLY A 87 -16.03 -6.83 -5.16
C GLY A 87 -16.61 -8.23 -5.07
N ALA A 88 -16.69 -8.80 -3.86
CA ALA A 88 -17.33 -10.11 -3.65
C ALA A 88 -18.84 -10.07 -3.92
N ASN A 89 -19.53 -9.02 -3.47
CA ASN A 89 -20.97 -8.84 -3.72
C ASN A 89 -21.29 -8.62 -5.21
N GLU A 90 -20.40 -7.95 -5.95
CA GLU A 90 -20.54 -7.80 -7.40
C GLU A 90 -20.41 -9.14 -8.12
N ILE A 91 -19.41 -9.96 -7.78
CA ILE A 91 -19.28 -11.33 -8.32
C ILE A 91 -20.55 -12.11 -8.04
N ALA A 92 -21.01 -12.15 -6.78
CA ALA A 92 -22.19 -12.90 -6.37
C ALA A 92 -23.50 -12.48 -7.07
N ARG A 93 -23.58 -11.25 -7.59
CA ARG A 93 -24.76 -10.75 -8.32
C ARG A 93 -24.75 -11.06 -9.81
N ASN A 94 -23.62 -11.49 -10.34
CA ASN A 94 -23.41 -11.74 -11.76
C ASN A 94 -23.05 -13.20 -12.07
N ILE A 95 -23.25 -14.11 -11.10
CA ILE A 95 -23.16 -15.56 -11.26
C ILE A 95 -24.55 -16.19 -11.19
#